data_AF-V4B5C1-F1
#
_entry.id   AF-V4B5C1-F1
#
_cell.length_a   1.000
_cell.length_b   1.000
_cell.length_c   1.000
_cell.angle_alpha   90.00
_cell.angle_beta   90.00
_cell.angle_gamma   90.00
#
_symmetry.space_group_name_H-M   'P 1'
#
loop_
_entity.id
_entity.type
_entity.pdbx_description
1 polymer ?
#
loop_
_entity_poly.entity_id
_entity_poly.type
_entity_poly.pdbx_seq_one_letter_code
_entity_poly.pdbx_strand_id
1 'polypeptide(L)'
;MAEADERSELMAIKEEYMKLQDHLADAELRYHTLLNIKEEENKVNIDYDRNLHKFVSKLFNKSNYSDIVILLEDGHLISAHKVILASRSQDWGVEDFLLTDHIDLSGIISEI
;
A
#
# COMPACT_ATOMS: atom_id res chain seq x y z
N MET A 1 -0.39 22.62 -65.43
CA MET A 1 -1.29 21.58 -64.90
C MET A 1 -0.59 20.73 -63.84
N ALA A 2 0.66 20.28 -64.07
CA ALA A 2 1.46 19.52 -63.08
C ALA A 2 1.75 20.25 -61.74
N GLU A 3 2.03 21.56 -61.77
CA GLU A 3 2.40 22.34 -60.58
C GLU A 3 1.24 22.54 -59.57
N ALA A 4 -0.01 22.41 -60.04
CA ALA A 4 -1.20 22.52 -59.20
C ALA A 4 -1.50 21.21 -58.44
N ASP A 5 -1.15 20.07 -59.05
CA ASP A 5 -1.33 18.73 -58.47
C ASP A 5 -0.34 18.52 -57.31
N GLU A 6 0.92 18.92 -57.51
CA GLU A 6 2.00 18.79 -56.52
C GLU A 6 1.72 19.63 -55.24
N ARG A 7 1.10 20.81 -55.40
CA ARG A 7 0.64 21.63 -54.26
C ARG A 7 -0.51 20.99 -53.49
N SER A 8 -1.42 20.31 -54.20
CA SER A 8 -2.54 19.62 -53.59
C SER A 8 -2.06 18.43 -52.74
N GLU A 9 -1.10 17.66 -53.26
CA GLU A 9 -0.47 16.55 -52.54
C GLU A 9 0.29 17.04 -51.30
N LEU A 10 1.05 18.13 -51.40
CA LEU A 10 1.75 18.71 -50.25
C LEU A 10 0.80 19.18 -49.14
N MET A 11 -0.35 19.74 -49.52
CA MET A 11 -1.37 20.15 -48.55
C MET A 11 -2.01 18.94 -47.86
N ALA A 12 -2.29 17.86 -48.58
CA ALA A 12 -2.81 16.62 -48.02
C ALA A 12 -1.84 15.99 -47.01
N ILE A 13 -0.54 15.91 -47.35
CA ILE A 13 0.50 15.40 -46.44
C ILE A 13 0.61 16.28 -45.19
N LYS A 14 0.58 17.60 -45.34
CA LYS A 14 0.61 18.53 -44.20
C LYS A 14 -0.59 18.32 -43.29
N GLU A 15 -1.78 18.11 -43.85
CA GLU A 15 -2.99 17.85 -43.08
C GLU A 15 -2.91 16.54 -42.30
N GLU A 16 -2.42 15.45 -42.92
CA GLU A 16 -2.16 14.20 -42.22
C GLU A 16 -1.12 14.35 -41.11
N TYR A 17 -0.05 15.10 -41.37
CA TYR A 17 0.99 15.37 -40.38
C TYR A 17 0.43 16.12 -39.17
N MET A 18 -0.43 17.13 -39.39
CA MET A 18 -1.09 17.85 -38.31
C MET A 18 -2.02 16.95 -37.49
N LYS A 19 -2.80 16.10 -38.15
CA LYS A 19 -3.66 15.10 -37.46
C LYS A 19 -2.84 14.15 -36.60
N LEU A 20 -1.69 13.69 -37.11
CA LEU A 20 -0.80 12.81 -36.38
C LEU A 20 -0.18 13.53 -35.16
N GLN A 21 0.22 14.79 -35.33
CA GLN A 21 0.76 15.60 -34.25
C GLN A 21 -0.26 15.83 -33.13
N ASP A 22 -1.51 16.14 -33.48
CA ASP A 22 -2.60 16.30 -32.51
C ASP A 22 -2.89 14.99 -31.76
N HIS A 23 -2.88 13.86 -32.47
CA HIS A 23 -3.08 12.55 -31.85
C HIS A 23 -1.94 12.21 -30.88
N LEU A 24 -0.71 12.54 -31.23
CA LEU A 24 0.46 12.30 -30.40
C LEU A 24 0.42 13.16 -29.13
N ALA A 25 0.03 14.43 -29.25
CA ALA A 25 -0.14 15.32 -28.10
C ALA A 25 -1.24 14.83 -27.13
N ASP A 26 -2.37 14.34 -27.64
CA ASP A 26 -3.43 13.76 -26.81
C ASP A 26 -2.97 12.45 -26.13
N ALA A 27 -2.23 11.60 -26.84
CA ALA A 27 -1.66 10.39 -26.28
C ALA A 27 -0.66 10.69 -25.15
N GLU A 28 0.26 11.64 -25.34
CA GLU A 28 1.22 12.08 -24.33
C GLU A 28 0.52 12.65 -23.08
N LEU A 29 -0.50 13.49 -23.28
CA LEU A 29 -1.29 14.05 -22.19
C LEU A 29 -1.94 12.94 -21.35
N ARG A 30 -2.62 11.99 -21.99
CA ARG A 30 -3.26 10.86 -21.32
C ARG A 30 -2.26 10.02 -20.56
N TYR A 31 -1.09 9.76 -21.16
CA TYR A 31 -0.04 8.97 -20.52
C TYR A 31 0.51 9.66 -19.28
N HIS A 32 0.74 10.97 -19.36
CA HIS A 32 1.20 11.78 -18.24
C HIS A 32 0.18 11.80 -17.10
N THR A 33 -1.12 11.95 -17.41
CA THR A 33 -2.19 11.87 -16.41
C THR A 33 -2.21 10.50 -15.72
N LEU A 34 -2.09 9.40 -16.47
CA LEU A 34 -2.06 8.06 -15.89
C LEU A 34 -0.84 7.81 -15.01
N LEU A 35 0.33 8.34 -15.38
CA LEU A 35 1.54 8.25 -14.55
C LEU A 35 1.35 8.99 -13.23
N ASN A 36 0.80 10.21 -13.26
CA ASN A 36 0.55 11.00 -12.06
C ASN A 36 -0.43 10.30 -11.11
N ILE A 37 -1.52 9.72 -11.64
CA ILE A 37 -2.48 8.94 -10.84
C ILE A 37 -1.79 7.74 -10.18
N LYS A 38 -0.97 6.99 -10.93
CA LYS A 38 -0.22 5.85 -10.38
C LYS A 38 0.77 6.27 -9.30
N GLU A 39 1.45 7.39 -9.47
CA GLU A 39 2.37 7.92 -8.47
C GLU A 39 1.65 8.36 -7.20
N GLU A 40 0.48 9.00 -7.33
CA GLU A 40 -0.36 9.38 -6.20
C GLU A 40 -0.91 8.14 -5.46
N GLU A 41 -1.44 7.15 -6.18
CA GLU A 41 -1.90 5.89 -5.61
C GLU A 41 -0.78 5.16 -4.85
N ASN A 42 0.43 5.10 -5.43
CA ASN A 42 1.59 4.49 -4.79
C ASN A 42 2.03 5.27 -3.54
N LYS A 43 2.07 6.62 -3.60
CA LYS A 43 2.38 7.46 -2.43
C LYS A 43 1.35 7.26 -1.32
N VAL A 44 0.07 7.26 -1.65
CA VAL A 44 -1.03 7.02 -0.70
C VAL A 44 -0.90 5.64 -0.06
N ASN A 45 -0.59 4.59 -0.83
CA ASN A 45 -0.36 3.24 -0.28
C ASN A 45 0.85 3.19 0.67
N ILE A 46 1.98 3.76 0.28
CA ILE A 46 3.19 3.80 1.12
C ILE A 46 2.92 4.58 2.42
N ASP A 47 2.20 5.69 2.33
CA ASP A 47 1.82 6.48 3.49
C ASP A 47 0.80 5.73 4.37
N TYR A 48 -0.14 4.99 3.78
CA TYR A 48 -1.09 4.15 4.51
C TYR A 48 -0.36 3.08 5.30
N ASP A 49 0.52 2.29 4.68
CA ASP A 49 1.28 1.23 5.35
C ASP A 49 2.15 1.79 6.46
N ARG A 50 2.83 2.92 6.22
CA ARG A 50 3.64 3.59 7.22
C ARG A 50 2.81 4.12 8.38
N ASN A 51 1.64 4.70 8.10
CA ASN A 51 0.76 5.25 9.13
C ASN A 51 0.07 4.16 9.94
N LEU A 52 -0.33 3.06 9.28
CA LEU A 52 -0.86 1.86 9.92
C LEU A 52 0.20 1.24 10.82
N HIS A 53 1.42 1.05 10.34
CA HIS A 53 2.51 0.50 11.15
C HIS A 53 2.80 1.40 12.37
N LYS A 54 2.89 2.72 12.18
CA LYS A 54 3.03 3.67 13.30
C LYS A 54 1.88 3.56 14.29
N PHE A 55 0.65 3.37 13.82
CA PHE A 55 -0.52 3.23 14.68
C PHE A 55 -0.47 1.92 15.47
N VAL A 56 -0.19 0.80 14.82
CA VAL A 56 -0.02 -0.52 15.46
C VAL A 56 1.10 -0.46 16.50
N SER A 57 2.24 0.14 16.19
CA SER A 57 3.35 0.28 17.14
C SER A 57 2.99 1.16 18.34
N LYS A 58 2.07 2.14 18.19
CA LYS A 58 1.57 2.94 19.32
C LYS A 58 0.64 2.15 20.25
N LEU A 59 0.03 1.07 19.76
CA LEU A 59 -0.83 0.20 20.56
C LEU A 59 -0.03 -0.83 21.38
N PHE A 60 1.26 -1.02 21.07
CA PHE A 60 2.12 -1.93 21.83
C PHE A 60 2.16 -1.55 23.31
N ASN A 61 1.89 -2.54 24.17
CA ASN A 61 1.86 -2.41 25.63
C ASN A 61 0.92 -1.27 26.12
N LYS A 62 -0.20 -1.07 25.42
CA LYS A 62 -1.28 -0.18 25.85
C LYS A 62 -2.49 -1.00 26.22
N SER A 63 -3.13 -0.65 27.34
CA SER A 63 -4.40 -1.25 27.77
C SER A 63 -5.58 -0.85 26.88
N ASN A 64 -5.45 0.21 26.09
CA ASN A 64 -6.51 0.67 25.19
C ASN A 64 -6.82 -0.39 24.13
N TYR A 65 -8.06 -0.86 24.11
CA TYR A 65 -8.54 -1.91 23.20
C TYR A 65 -7.79 -3.24 23.33
N SER A 66 -7.02 -3.45 24.41
CA SER A 66 -6.38 -4.73 24.67
C SER A 66 -7.44 -5.78 24.99
N ASP A 67 -7.32 -6.92 24.34
CA ASP A 67 -8.22 -8.07 24.43
C ASP A 67 -7.46 -9.36 24.81
N ILE A 68 -6.15 -9.27 25.06
CA ILE A 68 -5.31 -10.38 25.51
C ILE A 68 -4.10 -9.90 26.32
N VAL A 69 -3.70 -10.68 27.32
CA VAL A 69 -2.52 -10.42 28.16
C VAL A 69 -1.48 -11.51 27.95
N ILE A 70 -0.22 -11.14 27.74
CA ILE A 70 0.89 -12.06 27.55
C ILE A 70 1.80 -12.01 28.78
N LEU A 71 2.08 -13.18 29.37
CA LEU A 71 3.06 -13.36 30.44
C LEU A 71 4.41 -13.76 29.86
N LEU A 72 5.46 -13.06 30.27
CA LEU A 72 6.85 -13.33 29.90
C LEU A 72 7.62 -14.02 31.04
N GLU A 73 8.81 -14.53 30.71
CA GLU A 73 9.69 -15.29 31.64
C GLU A 73 9.99 -14.51 32.94
N ASP A 74 10.23 -13.21 32.82
CA ASP A 74 10.53 -12.32 33.95
C ASP A 74 9.29 -11.94 34.79
N GLY A 75 8.14 -12.57 34.56
CA GLY A 75 6.87 -12.22 35.20
C GLY A 75 6.23 -10.93 34.66
N HIS A 76 6.78 -10.37 33.59
CA HIS A 76 6.25 -9.17 32.94
C HIS A 76 4.96 -9.48 32.18
N LEU A 77 3.96 -8.64 32.37
CA LEU A 77 2.67 -8.72 31.68
C LEU A 77 2.62 -7.66 30.57
N ILE A 78 2.36 -8.09 29.35
CA ILE A 78 2.15 -7.20 28.19
C ILE A 78 0.68 -7.22 27.81
N SER A 79 0.07 -6.04 27.76
CA SER A 79 -1.24 -5.85 27.13
C SER A 79 -1.08 -5.84 25.62
N ALA A 80 -1.78 -6.74 24.94
CA ALA A 80 -1.70 -6.91 23.49
C ALA A 80 -3.09 -6.98 22.84
N HIS A 81 -3.09 -7.16 21.52
CA HIS A 81 -4.28 -7.14 20.67
C HIS A 81 -4.33 -8.41 19.80
N LYS A 82 -5.39 -9.21 19.93
CA LYS A 82 -5.61 -10.46 19.20
C LYS A 82 -5.54 -10.23 17.69
N VAL A 83 -6.13 -9.14 17.20
CA VAL A 83 -6.10 -8.79 15.76
C VAL A 83 -4.66 -8.62 15.24
N ILE A 84 -3.80 -7.96 16.01
CA ILE A 84 -2.41 -7.74 15.61
C ILE A 84 -1.63 -9.05 15.67
N LEU A 85 -1.79 -9.84 16.73
CA LEU A 85 -1.11 -11.13 16.89
C LEU A 85 -1.53 -12.16 15.82
N ALA A 86 -2.82 -12.27 15.54
CA ALA A 86 -3.36 -13.16 14.50
C ALA A 86 -2.85 -12.78 13.08
N SER A 87 -2.55 -11.50 12.85
CA SER A 87 -1.92 -11.07 11.59
C SER A 87 -0.45 -11.48 11.45
N ARG A 88 0.23 -11.78 12.57
CA ARG A 88 1.66 -12.09 12.62
C ARG A 88 1.96 -13.58 12.67
N SER A 89 1.10 -14.36 13.32
CA SER A 89 1.20 -15.81 13.35
C SER A 89 -0.20 -16.42 13.47
N GLN A 90 -0.37 -17.58 12.85
CA GLN A 90 -1.57 -18.41 13.01
C GLN A 90 -1.48 -19.30 14.25
N ASP A 91 -0.27 -19.52 14.77
CA ASP A 91 -0.01 -20.36 15.93
C ASP A 91 0.72 -19.56 17.01
N TRP A 92 0.12 -19.52 18.20
CA TRP A 92 0.64 -18.88 19.41
C TRP A 92 0.73 -19.87 20.58
N GLY A 93 0.64 -21.18 20.33
CA GLY A 93 0.72 -22.21 21.36
C GLY A 93 -0.56 -22.43 22.17
N VAL A 94 -1.71 -21.96 21.66
CA VAL A 94 -3.03 -22.13 22.27
C VAL A 94 -4.01 -22.72 21.27
N GLU A 95 -4.90 -23.62 21.72
CA GLU A 95 -5.85 -24.32 20.84
C GLU A 95 -6.83 -23.36 20.16
N ASP A 96 -7.37 -22.39 20.91
CA ASP A 96 -8.38 -21.46 20.40
C ASP A 96 -8.03 -20.01 20.79
N PHE A 97 -7.24 -19.37 19.92
CA PHE A 97 -6.68 -18.04 20.14
C PHE A 97 -7.75 -16.94 20.32
N LEU A 98 -8.92 -17.09 19.68
CA LEU A 98 -10.00 -16.09 19.76
C LEU A 98 -10.68 -16.08 21.13
N LEU A 99 -10.80 -17.24 21.79
CA LEU A 99 -11.45 -17.43 23.09
C LEU A 99 -10.50 -17.25 24.27
N THR A 100 -9.19 -17.18 24.01
CA THR A 100 -8.17 -17.14 25.06
C THR A 100 -7.86 -15.71 25.46
N ASP A 101 -7.92 -15.40 26.76
CA ASP A 101 -7.67 -14.05 27.29
C ASP A 101 -6.25 -13.86 27.84
N HIS A 102 -5.50 -14.95 28.00
CA HIS A 102 -4.15 -14.96 28.55
C HIS A 102 -3.25 -15.95 27.79
N ILE A 103 -2.04 -15.54 27.46
CA ILE A 103 -1.01 -16.41 26.87
C ILE A 103 0.19 -16.42 27.79
N ASP A 104 0.69 -17.61 28.09
CA ASP A 104 1.91 -17.81 28.85
C ASP A 104 3.07 -18.13 27.91
N LEU A 105 4.02 -17.20 27.82
CA LEU A 105 5.27 -17.35 27.06
C LEU A 105 6.48 -17.40 28.01
N SER A 106 6.29 -17.73 29.29
CA SER A 106 7.37 -17.76 30.30
C SER A 106 8.50 -18.76 30.02
N GLY A 107 8.31 -19.68 29.06
CA GLY A 107 9.35 -20.59 28.58
C GLY A 107 10.20 -20.09 27.42
N ILE A 108 9.97 -18.86 26.95
CA ILE A 108 10.70 -18.25 25.83
C ILE A 108 11.54 -17.09 26.36
N ILE A 109 12.86 -17.16 26.12
CA ILE A 109 13.81 -16.10 26.48
C ILE A 109 13.41 -14.83 25.73
N SER A 110 12.98 -13.85 26.50
CA SER A 110 12.53 -12.55 26.02
C SER A 110 13.69 -11.57 26.10
N GLU A 111 14.44 -11.36 25.00
CA GLU A 111 15.30 -10.18 24.84
C GLU A 111 14.43 -9.01 24.35
N ILE A 112 13.78 -8.29 25.28
CA ILE A 112 13.09 -7.02 24.98
C ILE A 112 14.06 -5.84 25.16
#